data_AF-A0A3D3S2F0-F1
#
_entry.id   AF-A0A3D3S2F0-F1
#
_cell.length_a   1.000
_cell.length_b   1.000
_cell.length_c   1.000
_cell.angle_alpha   90.00
_cell.angle_beta   90.00
_cell.angle_gamma   90.00
#
_symmetry.space_group_name_H-M   'P 1'
#
loop_
_entity.id
_entity.type
_entity.pdbx_description
1 polymer ?
#
loop_
_entity_poly.entity_id
_entity_poly.type
_entity_poly.pdbx_seq_one_letter_code
_entity_poly.pdbx_strand_id
1 'polypeptide(L)'
;MLITRNRGFTLIELLVSLVLGLVVVGGVMGVFVSSYQANSQNIKAIRLNEEMRAVVALMTRDIRRAGTRGFDWTTTNVSWYSTYQFGTTGTNWVVSRYDNTAPVDSCVLFTYDINGDDTLDDGDRFGYRLNPGTGAIEAYNHVAGQWVCNGSNAAWPQVTDPEIAWIRSLAFTATTEPGVAGILVRTVVLNLRAATHTRSTDPSNLSAADCSNIDVVCRQIEETIRVRNDPVL
;
A
#
# COMPACT_ATOMS: atom_id res chain seq x y z
N MET A 1 -53.66 31.45 51.30
CA MET A 1 -52.72 30.36 50.98
C MET A 1 -53.54 29.22 50.37
N LEU A 2 -53.60 29.12 49.04
CA LEU A 2 -54.35 28.05 48.38
C LEU A 2 -53.49 26.78 48.38
N ILE A 3 -53.85 25.81 49.21
CA ILE A 3 -53.20 24.50 49.23
C ILE A 3 -53.73 23.72 48.03
N THR A 4 -52.90 23.59 46.99
CA THR A 4 -53.19 22.73 45.84
C THR A 4 -53.08 21.27 46.26
N ARG A 5 -54.13 20.50 45.95
CA ARG A 5 -54.22 19.06 46.27
C ARG A 5 -53.29 18.27 45.36
N ASN A 6 -52.23 17.68 45.93
CA ASN A 6 -51.33 16.79 45.19
C ASN A 6 -52.09 15.53 44.78
N ARG A 7 -52.28 15.33 43.47
CA ARG A 7 -52.74 14.07 42.89
C ARG A 7 -51.51 13.17 42.71
N GLY A 8 -51.46 12.05 43.43
CA GLY A 8 -50.41 11.05 43.26
C GLY A 8 -50.59 10.24 41.98
N PHE A 9 -49.51 9.61 41.51
CA PHE A 9 -49.55 8.71 40.35
C PHE A 9 -50.12 7.35 40.72
N THR A 10 -50.85 6.76 39.79
CA THR A 10 -51.33 5.38 39.91
C THR A 10 -50.19 4.39 39.60
N LEU A 11 -50.28 3.19 40.17
CA LEU A 11 -49.28 2.13 39.91
C LEU A 11 -49.17 1.78 38.43
N ILE A 12 -50.30 1.81 37.70
CA ILE A 12 -50.33 1.55 36.27
C ILE A 12 -49.63 2.65 35.45
N GLU A 13 -49.76 3.93 35.82
CA GLU A 13 -49.04 5.03 35.14
C GLU A 13 -47.52 4.90 35.31
N LEU A 14 -47.06 4.49 36.50
CA LEU A 14 -45.63 4.23 36.73
C LEU A 14 -45.13 3.05 35.88
N LEU A 15 -45.89 1.95 35.81
CA LEU A 15 -45.51 0.81 34.98
C LEU A 15 -45.45 1.17 33.49
N VAL A 16 -46.43 1.93 32.98
CA VAL A 16 -46.44 2.37 31.58
C VAL A 16 -45.26 3.32 31.29
N SER A 17 -44.96 4.26 32.18
CA SER A 17 -43.82 5.17 32.00
C SER A 17 -42.47 4.44 31.98
N LEU A 18 -42.31 3.40 32.80
CA LEU A 18 -41.08 2.60 32.88
C LEU A 18 -40.89 1.76 31.61
N VAL A 19 -41.95 1.16 31.09
CA VAL A 19 -41.92 0.41 29.83
C VAL A 19 -41.57 1.33 28.67
N LEU A 20 -42.20 2.50 28.56
CA LEU A 20 -41.89 3.48 27.51
C LEU A 20 -40.44 3.99 27.63
N GLY A 21 -39.96 4.24 28.85
CA GLY A 21 -38.57 4.61 29.09
C GLY A 21 -37.57 3.55 28.60
N LEU A 22 -37.84 2.28 28.89
CA LEU A 22 -37.02 1.15 28.42
C LEU A 22 -36.96 1.07 26.89
N VAL A 23 -38.10 1.24 26.22
CA VAL A 23 -38.17 1.21 24.75
C VAL A 23 -37.33 2.33 24.13
N VAL A 24 -37.44 3.56 24.66
CA VAL A 24 -36.66 4.71 24.16
C VAL A 24 -35.16 4.51 24.39
N VAL A 25 -34.75 4.08 25.58
CA VAL A 25 -33.33 3.83 25.89
C VAL A 25 -32.78 2.71 25.01
N GLY A 26 -33.53 1.63 24.80
CA GLY A 26 -33.15 0.54 23.90
C GLY A 26 -32.93 1.01 22.46
N GLY A 27 -33.80 1.88 21.96
CA GLY A 27 -33.65 2.49 20.62
C GLY A 27 -32.39 3.35 20.51
N VAL A 28 -32.14 4.23 21.49
CA VAL A 28 -30.95 5.09 21.52
C VAL A 28 -29.66 4.26 21.63
N MET A 29 -29.66 3.20 22.44
CA MET A 29 -28.51 2.30 22.59
C MET A 29 -28.17 1.62 21.25
N GLY A 30 -29.17 1.20 20.47
CA GLY A 30 -28.97 0.63 19.15
C GLY A 30 -28.27 1.60 18.18
N VAL A 31 -28.74 2.84 18.14
CA VAL A 31 -28.09 3.90 17.33
C VAL A 31 -26.66 4.15 17.80
N PHE A 32 -26.44 4.25 19.11
CA PHE A 32 -25.12 4.47 19.68
C PHE A 32 -24.11 3.37 19.30
N VAL A 33 -24.52 2.09 19.41
CA VAL A 33 -23.67 0.95 19.02
C VAL A 33 -23.35 1.00 17.53
N SER A 34 -24.33 1.28 16.68
CA SER A 34 -24.10 1.40 15.23
C SER A 34 -23.12 2.53 14.89
N SER A 35 -23.27 3.69 15.55
CA SER A 35 -22.37 4.83 15.36
C SER A 35 -20.96 4.53 15.87
N TYR A 36 -20.83 3.79 16.96
CA TYR A 36 -19.52 3.40 17.50
C TYR A 36 -18.79 2.44 16.56
N GLN A 37 -19.50 1.44 16.02
CA GLN A 37 -18.94 0.51 15.03
C GLN A 37 -18.50 1.25 13.76
N ALA A 38 -19.36 2.12 13.22
CA ALA A 38 -19.04 2.93 12.05
C ALA A 38 -17.82 3.84 12.29
N ASN A 39 -17.72 4.47 13.46
CA ASN A 39 -16.57 5.30 13.80
C ASN A 39 -15.27 4.49 13.90
N SER A 40 -15.31 3.31 14.51
CA SER A 40 -14.17 2.40 14.58
C SER A 40 -13.69 1.95 13.19
N GLN A 41 -14.62 1.57 12.31
CA GLN A 41 -14.31 1.21 10.92
C GLN A 41 -13.72 2.40 10.16
N ASN A 42 -14.24 3.62 10.35
CA ASN A 42 -13.69 4.83 9.73
C ASN A 42 -12.25 5.10 10.16
N ILE A 43 -11.93 4.94 11.45
CA ILE A 43 -10.54 5.12 11.94
C ILE A 43 -9.60 4.10 11.30
N LYS A 44 -10.00 2.82 11.23
CA LYS A 44 -9.20 1.78 10.55
C LYS A 44 -8.99 2.10 9.07
N ALA A 45 -10.04 2.58 8.39
CA ALA A 45 -9.98 2.98 6.99
C ALA A 45 -9.01 4.15 6.74
N ILE A 46 -8.99 5.12 7.65
CA ILE A 46 -8.08 6.28 7.58
C ILE A 46 -6.64 5.82 7.74
N ARG A 47 -6.33 5.03 8.78
CA ARG A 47 -4.97 4.51 9.04
C ARG A 47 -4.44 3.69 7.86
N LEU A 48 -5.25 2.75 7.37
CA LEU A 48 -4.91 1.95 6.21
C LEU A 48 -4.58 2.84 4.98
N ASN A 49 -5.43 3.83 4.70
CA ASN A 49 -5.23 4.74 3.57
C ASN A 49 -3.96 5.59 3.73
N GLU A 50 -3.63 6.03 4.95
CA GLU A 50 -2.41 6.77 5.25
C GLU A 50 -1.17 5.91 5.01
N GLU A 51 -1.15 4.68 5.51
CA GLU A 51 -0.03 3.75 5.32
C GLU A 51 0.21 3.39 3.87
N MET A 52 -0.85 3.04 3.11
CA MET A 52 -0.68 2.74 1.69
C MET A 52 -0.19 3.96 0.91
N ARG A 53 -0.69 5.16 1.21
CA ARG A 53 -0.21 6.39 0.55
C ARG A 53 1.25 6.65 0.88
N ALA A 54 1.67 6.44 2.12
CA ALA A 54 3.07 6.60 2.51
C ALA A 54 3.98 5.63 1.73
N VAL A 55 3.59 4.36 1.65
CA VAL A 55 4.38 3.31 0.97
C VAL A 55 4.41 3.52 -0.55
N VAL A 56 3.26 3.83 -1.15
CA VAL A 56 3.18 4.15 -2.58
C VAL A 56 4.00 5.40 -2.89
N ALA A 57 3.94 6.45 -2.06
CA ALA A 57 4.75 7.65 -2.26
C ALA A 57 6.25 7.38 -2.15
N LEU A 58 6.67 6.47 -1.26
CA LEU A 58 8.04 6.00 -1.14
C LEU A 58 8.48 5.27 -2.43
N MET A 59 7.73 4.26 -2.86
CA MET A 59 8.00 3.52 -4.10
C MET A 59 8.05 4.44 -5.32
N THR A 60 7.08 5.35 -5.44
CA THR A 60 6.99 6.30 -6.54
C THR A 60 8.21 7.22 -6.59
N ARG A 61 8.69 7.70 -5.44
CA ARG A 61 9.88 8.54 -5.38
C ARG A 61 11.11 7.78 -5.88
N ASP A 62 11.30 6.55 -5.42
CA ASP A 62 12.48 5.76 -5.79
C ASP A 62 12.42 5.30 -7.25
N ILE A 63 11.25 4.88 -7.72
CA ILE A 63 11.04 4.48 -9.13
C ILE A 63 11.22 5.68 -10.08
N ARG A 64 10.83 6.90 -9.68
CA ARG A 64 11.11 8.11 -10.48
C ARG A 64 12.60 8.38 -10.66
N ARG A 65 13.40 8.01 -9.66
CA ARG A 65 14.86 8.16 -9.64
C ARG A 65 15.59 7.07 -10.41
N ALA A 66 14.93 5.93 -10.68
CA ALA A 66 15.54 4.82 -11.41
C ALA A 66 16.27 5.26 -12.70
N GLY A 67 17.50 4.79 -12.86
CA GLY A 67 18.42 5.17 -13.94
C GLY A 67 19.77 5.68 -13.44
N THR A 68 20.72 5.87 -14.36
CA THR A 68 22.02 6.49 -14.08
C THR A 68 22.14 7.84 -14.80
N ARG A 69 22.87 8.78 -14.17
CA ARG A 69 23.13 10.14 -14.67
C ARG A 69 24.28 10.25 -15.65
N GLY A 70 25.01 9.16 -15.92
CA GLY A 70 26.31 9.19 -16.60
C GLY A 70 26.40 9.74 -18.03
N PHE A 71 25.40 10.45 -18.62
CA PHE A 71 25.55 11.05 -19.96
C PHE A 71 24.85 12.40 -20.22
N ASP A 72 25.55 13.17 -21.07
CA ASP A 72 25.25 14.46 -21.70
C ASP A 72 24.00 14.42 -22.61
N TRP A 73 23.14 15.45 -22.53
CA TRP A 73 21.88 15.59 -23.26
C TRP A 73 22.08 15.94 -24.75
N THR A 74 22.79 15.10 -25.50
CA THR A 74 22.94 15.26 -26.95
C THR A 74 21.95 14.37 -27.70
N THR A 75 21.26 14.96 -28.68
CA THR A 75 20.17 14.36 -29.46
C THR A 75 20.58 13.17 -30.33
N THR A 76 21.87 12.88 -30.45
CA THR A 76 22.45 11.80 -31.25
C THR A 76 22.53 10.44 -30.55
N ASN A 77 22.33 10.37 -29.22
CA ASN A 77 22.48 9.12 -28.44
C ASN A 77 21.16 8.54 -27.88
N VAL A 78 20.02 9.16 -28.18
CA VAL A 78 18.74 8.81 -27.54
C VAL A 78 18.19 7.45 -27.98
N SER A 79 18.70 6.87 -29.06
CA SER A 79 18.32 5.54 -29.57
C SER A 79 18.99 4.37 -28.82
N TRP A 80 20.17 4.62 -28.22
CA TRP A 80 20.92 3.61 -27.46
C TRP A 80 20.67 3.74 -25.95
N TYR A 81 20.39 4.96 -25.50
CA TYR A 81 20.21 5.29 -24.10
C TYR A 81 18.72 5.31 -23.71
N SER A 82 18.09 4.15 -23.83
CA SER A 82 17.05 3.79 -22.86
C SER A 82 17.71 3.89 -21.48
N THR A 83 17.08 4.49 -20.47
CA THR A 83 17.55 4.59 -19.06
C THR A 83 17.81 3.22 -18.37
N TYR A 84 17.81 2.15 -19.17
CA TYR A 84 17.96 0.74 -18.89
C TYR A 84 19.14 0.15 -19.67
N GLN A 85 20.08 0.96 -20.20
CA GLN A 85 21.26 0.41 -20.86
C GLN A 85 22.18 -0.17 -19.79
N PHE A 86 22.07 -1.49 -19.66
CA PHE A 86 22.87 -2.42 -18.88
C PHE A 86 24.34 -1.98 -18.84
N GLY A 87 24.86 -1.75 -17.63
CA GLY A 87 26.30 -1.92 -17.42
C GLY A 87 26.67 -3.35 -17.86
N THR A 88 27.89 -3.55 -18.34
CA THR A 88 28.35 -4.81 -18.95
C THR A 88 28.26 -6.05 -18.06
N THR A 89 27.73 -5.93 -16.83
CA THR A 89 27.41 -7.04 -15.94
C THR A 89 26.20 -6.70 -15.05
N GLY A 90 24.96 -6.91 -15.51
CA GLY A 90 23.76 -6.91 -14.65
C GLY A 90 22.55 -6.12 -15.16
N THR A 91 21.35 -6.64 -14.90
CA THR A 91 20.05 -6.04 -15.24
C THR A 91 19.69 -4.90 -14.28
N ASN A 92 19.81 -3.64 -14.72
CA ASN A 92 19.53 -2.42 -13.92
C ASN A 92 18.04 -2.20 -13.58
N TRP A 93 17.13 -2.94 -14.23
CA TRP A 93 15.72 -2.97 -13.89
C TRP A 93 15.15 -4.35 -14.19
N VAL A 94 14.43 -4.92 -13.23
CA VAL A 94 13.78 -6.23 -13.36
C VAL A 94 12.45 -6.18 -12.64
N VAL A 95 11.38 -6.58 -13.34
CA VAL A 95 10.13 -7.00 -12.70
C VAL A 95 10.10 -8.51 -12.71
N SER A 96 9.85 -9.11 -11.56
CA SER A 96 9.79 -10.57 -11.40
C SER A 96 8.89 -10.94 -10.22
N ARG A 97 8.85 -12.24 -9.92
CA ARG A 97 8.10 -12.83 -8.80
C ARG A 97 8.94 -12.94 -7.54
N TYR A 98 8.29 -12.86 -6.38
CA TYR A 98 8.88 -13.21 -5.09
C TYR A 98 9.34 -14.68 -5.09
N ASP A 99 8.48 -15.61 -5.49
CA ASP A 99 8.78 -17.04 -5.64
C ASP A 99 7.87 -17.69 -6.71
N ASN A 100 7.88 -19.01 -6.84
CA ASN A 100 7.03 -19.72 -7.82
C ASN A 100 5.54 -19.77 -7.47
N THR A 101 5.14 -19.26 -6.30
CA THR A 101 3.75 -19.19 -5.84
C THR A 101 3.16 -17.78 -5.97
N ALA A 102 4.01 -16.76 -5.99
CA ALA A 102 3.63 -15.37 -6.15
C ALA A 102 3.41 -14.98 -7.63
N PRO A 103 2.60 -13.93 -7.89
CA PRO A 103 2.47 -13.32 -9.23
C PRO A 103 3.81 -12.91 -9.84
N VAL A 104 3.90 -12.94 -11.17
CA VAL A 104 5.13 -12.64 -11.95
C VAL A 104 5.62 -11.20 -11.83
N ASP A 105 4.79 -10.32 -11.31
CA ASP A 105 4.93 -8.88 -11.19
C ASP A 105 4.95 -8.39 -9.73
N SER A 106 5.13 -9.31 -8.77
CA SER A 106 5.07 -9.01 -7.33
C SER A 106 6.32 -8.37 -6.75
N CYS A 107 7.36 -8.22 -7.55
CA CYS A 107 8.64 -7.64 -7.16
C CYS A 107 9.24 -6.81 -8.28
N VAL A 108 9.85 -5.69 -7.89
CA VAL A 108 10.64 -4.83 -8.78
C VAL A 108 12.03 -4.61 -8.17
N LEU A 109 13.04 -4.72 -9.01
CA LEU A 109 14.43 -4.39 -8.71
C LEU A 109 14.85 -3.30 -9.67
N PHE A 110 15.54 -2.29 -9.16
CA PHE A 110 16.06 -1.20 -9.98
C PHE A 110 17.27 -0.55 -9.35
N THR A 111 18.06 0.15 -10.15
CA THR A 111 19.19 0.93 -9.65
C THR A 111 18.97 2.42 -9.86
N TYR A 112 19.47 3.22 -8.93
CA TYR A 112 19.71 4.64 -9.16
C TYR A 112 20.94 5.09 -8.39
N ASP A 113 21.71 5.97 -9.00
CA ASP A 113 22.92 6.55 -8.41
C ASP A 113 22.51 7.45 -7.22
N ILE A 114 22.74 6.97 -6.00
CA ILE A 114 22.39 7.70 -4.77
C ILE A 114 23.52 8.62 -4.31
N ASN A 115 24.77 8.28 -4.61
CA ASN A 115 25.96 8.96 -4.10
C ASN A 115 26.48 10.05 -5.06
N GLY A 116 25.98 10.07 -6.30
CA GLY A 116 26.33 11.03 -7.35
C GLY A 116 27.71 10.80 -7.97
N ASP A 117 28.25 9.59 -7.89
CA ASP A 117 29.57 9.25 -8.44
C ASP A 117 29.54 8.77 -9.90
N ASP A 118 28.36 8.78 -10.53
CA ASP A 118 28.09 8.31 -11.90
C ASP A 118 28.41 6.82 -12.14
N THR A 119 28.62 6.05 -11.07
CA THR A 119 28.74 4.60 -11.12
C THR A 119 27.51 3.94 -10.50
N LEU A 120 27.27 2.67 -10.85
CA LEU A 120 26.19 1.89 -10.26
C LEU A 120 26.83 0.70 -9.55
N ASP A 121 26.94 0.79 -8.24
CA ASP A 121 27.51 -0.24 -7.39
C ASP A 121 26.44 -1.00 -6.58
N ASP A 122 26.85 -1.78 -5.58
CA ASP A 122 25.93 -2.53 -4.73
C ASP A 122 25.07 -1.62 -3.82
N GLY A 123 25.54 -0.41 -3.52
CA GLY A 123 24.85 0.65 -2.79
C GLY A 123 23.78 1.37 -3.61
N ASP A 124 23.83 1.30 -4.93
CA ASP A 124 22.84 1.91 -5.83
C ASP A 124 21.67 0.99 -6.19
N ARG A 125 21.63 -0.19 -5.58
CA ARG A 125 20.59 -1.21 -5.82
C ARG A 125 19.41 -1.04 -4.89
N PHE A 126 18.23 -0.89 -5.47
CA PHE A 126 16.97 -0.76 -4.76
C PHE A 126 15.98 -1.82 -5.25
N GLY A 127 14.93 -2.03 -4.48
CA GLY A 127 13.88 -2.95 -4.87
C GLY A 127 12.78 -3.01 -3.84
N TYR A 128 11.61 -3.39 -4.32
CA TYR A 128 10.41 -3.61 -3.53
C TYR A 128 9.81 -4.96 -3.89
N ARG A 129 9.34 -5.69 -2.88
CA ARG A 129 8.61 -6.95 -3.09
C ARG A 129 7.48 -7.10 -2.09
N LEU A 130 6.47 -7.86 -2.47
CA LEU A 130 5.46 -8.36 -1.54
C LEU A 130 5.86 -9.75 -1.07
N ASN A 131 5.98 -9.93 0.24
CA ASN A 131 6.18 -11.25 0.84
C ASN A 131 4.81 -11.91 1.06
N PRO A 132 4.50 -13.02 0.34
CA PRO A 132 3.20 -13.67 0.44
C PRO A 132 2.97 -14.34 1.80
N GLY A 133 4.03 -14.69 2.54
CA GLY A 133 3.92 -15.32 3.85
C GLY A 133 3.55 -14.35 4.98
N THR A 134 4.04 -13.11 4.92
CA THR A 134 3.77 -12.08 5.93
C THR A 134 2.70 -11.08 5.51
N GLY A 135 2.46 -10.93 4.20
CA GLY A 135 1.56 -9.90 3.66
C GLY A 135 2.13 -8.49 3.79
N ALA A 136 3.45 -8.36 4.00
CA ALA A 136 4.15 -7.09 4.12
C ALA A 136 4.91 -6.76 2.83
N ILE A 137 4.99 -5.47 2.53
CA ILE A 137 5.92 -4.93 1.55
C ILE A 137 7.30 -4.84 2.21
N GLU A 138 8.29 -5.34 1.50
CA GLU A 138 9.68 -5.34 1.90
C GLU A 138 10.49 -4.49 0.92
N ALA A 139 11.52 -3.82 1.43
CA ALA A 139 12.49 -3.07 0.64
C ALA A 139 13.86 -3.72 0.78
N TYR A 140 14.64 -3.72 -0.29
CA TYR A 140 16.00 -4.26 -0.27
C TYR A 140 16.93 -3.38 0.56
N ASN A 141 17.79 -3.98 1.38
CA ASN A 141 18.68 -3.29 2.32
C ASN A 141 20.18 -3.44 1.98
N HIS A 142 20.54 -3.58 0.69
CA HIS A 142 21.93 -3.61 0.22
C HIS A 142 22.78 -4.78 0.73
N VAL A 143 22.17 -5.92 1.10
CA VAL A 143 22.92 -7.14 1.43
C VAL A 143 23.50 -7.78 0.18
N ALA A 144 24.83 -7.79 0.08
CA ALA A 144 25.57 -8.32 -1.06
C ALA A 144 25.09 -9.72 -1.51
N GLY A 145 24.90 -9.88 -2.81
CA GLY A 145 24.43 -11.14 -3.42
C GLY A 145 22.97 -11.51 -3.13
N GLN A 146 22.20 -10.65 -2.45
CA GLN A 146 20.78 -10.87 -2.15
C GLN A 146 19.84 -9.92 -2.92
N TRP A 147 20.36 -9.16 -3.89
CA TRP A 147 19.56 -8.32 -4.79
C TRP A 147 18.83 -9.15 -5.84
N VAL A 148 17.92 -9.99 -5.36
CA VAL A 148 17.05 -10.88 -6.12
C VAL A 148 15.69 -10.92 -5.43
N CYS A 149 14.61 -11.03 -6.21
CA CYS A 149 13.25 -11.01 -5.66
C CYS A 149 12.98 -12.14 -4.67
N ASN A 150 13.58 -13.32 -4.89
CA ASN A 150 13.54 -14.46 -3.96
C ASN A 150 14.75 -14.49 -2.99
N GLY A 151 15.23 -13.31 -2.58
CA GLY A 151 16.33 -13.19 -1.63
C GLY A 151 15.92 -13.58 -0.21
N SER A 152 16.90 -13.84 0.65
CA SER A 152 16.66 -14.08 2.07
C SER A 152 15.94 -12.92 2.74
N ASN A 153 15.04 -13.20 3.70
CA ASN A 153 14.32 -12.16 4.45
C ASN A 153 15.25 -11.22 5.24
N ALA A 154 16.48 -11.63 5.54
CA ALA A 154 17.47 -10.73 6.15
C ALA A 154 17.88 -9.56 5.23
N ALA A 155 17.76 -9.75 3.90
CA ALA A 155 18.05 -8.74 2.89
C ALA A 155 16.85 -7.84 2.55
N TRP A 156 15.69 -8.12 3.16
CA TRP A 156 14.40 -7.58 2.76
C TRP A 156 13.56 -7.27 4.01
N PRO A 157 13.95 -6.24 4.79
CA PRO A 157 13.16 -5.77 5.91
C PRO A 157 11.78 -5.27 5.49
N GLN A 158 10.82 -5.42 6.40
CA GLN A 158 9.46 -4.95 6.22
C GLN A 158 9.40 -3.43 6.31
N VAL A 159 8.72 -2.81 5.34
CA VAL A 159 8.40 -1.36 5.33
C VAL A 159 7.00 -1.12 5.87
N THR A 160 6.12 -2.10 5.71
CA THR A 160 4.74 -2.06 6.21
C THR A 160 4.57 -2.98 7.40
N ASP A 161 3.72 -2.57 8.33
CA ASP A 161 3.35 -3.40 9.48
C ASP A 161 2.23 -4.39 9.10
N PRO A 162 2.50 -5.71 9.08
CA PRO A 162 1.49 -6.71 8.76
C PRO A 162 0.39 -6.81 9.83
N GLU A 163 0.52 -6.23 11.02
CA GLU A 163 -0.53 -6.20 12.05
C GLU A 163 -1.62 -5.16 11.74
N ILE A 164 -1.30 -4.10 10.99
CA ILE A 164 -2.24 -3.02 10.71
C ILE A 164 -3.11 -3.38 9.50
N ALA A 165 -2.48 -3.85 8.43
CA ALA A 165 -3.17 -4.32 7.24
C ALA A 165 -2.36 -5.34 6.46
N TRP A 166 -3.07 -6.25 5.81
CA TRP A 166 -2.46 -7.21 4.90
C TRP A 166 -2.49 -6.69 3.48
N ILE A 167 -1.34 -6.75 2.83
CA ILE A 167 -1.20 -6.41 1.42
C ILE A 167 -1.49 -7.67 0.62
N ARG A 168 -2.54 -7.60 -0.20
CA ARG A 168 -3.07 -8.74 -0.96
C ARG A 168 -2.36 -8.94 -2.27
N SER A 169 -2.10 -7.84 -2.96
CA SER A 169 -1.40 -7.86 -4.22
C SER A 169 -0.59 -6.59 -4.38
N LEU A 170 0.59 -6.76 -4.90
CA LEU A 170 1.46 -5.73 -5.42
C LEU A 170 1.81 -6.18 -6.83
N ALA A 171 1.64 -5.29 -7.79
CA ALA A 171 1.92 -5.58 -9.19
C ALA A 171 2.62 -4.37 -9.81
N PHE A 172 3.73 -4.63 -10.49
CA PHE A 172 4.48 -3.64 -11.26
C PHE A 172 4.38 -3.97 -12.74
N THR A 173 3.80 -3.10 -13.53
CA THR A 173 3.76 -3.24 -15.00
C THR A 173 4.58 -2.14 -15.65
N ALA A 174 5.69 -2.50 -16.28
CA ALA A 174 6.50 -1.55 -17.03
C ALA A 174 5.98 -1.40 -18.46
N THR A 175 5.65 -0.18 -18.87
CA THR A 175 5.22 0.18 -20.22
C THR A 175 6.10 1.30 -20.80
N THR A 176 5.97 1.51 -22.11
CA THR A 176 6.60 2.62 -22.81
C THR A 176 5.53 3.44 -23.52
N GLU A 177 5.59 4.75 -23.36
CA GLU A 177 4.74 5.71 -24.05
C GLU A 177 5.60 6.52 -25.04
N PRO A 178 5.04 6.93 -26.20
CA PRO A 178 5.75 7.81 -27.12
C PRO A 178 5.98 9.20 -26.47
N GLY A 179 7.23 9.62 -26.40
CA GLY A 179 7.64 10.95 -25.97
C GLY A 179 7.91 11.89 -27.15
N VAL A 180 8.57 13.02 -26.85
CA VAL A 180 8.90 14.04 -27.84
C VAL A 180 9.90 13.46 -28.85
N ALA A 181 9.70 13.76 -30.14
CA ALA A 181 10.58 13.34 -31.24
C ALA A 181 10.78 11.81 -31.36
N GLY A 182 9.81 11.00 -30.93
CA GLY A 182 9.88 9.52 -31.05
C GLY A 182 10.70 8.85 -29.95
N ILE A 183 11.16 9.60 -28.95
CA ILE A 183 11.87 9.06 -27.79
C ILE A 183 10.85 8.36 -26.88
N LEU A 184 11.02 7.07 -26.63
CA LEU A 184 10.13 6.34 -25.73
C LEU A 184 10.35 6.76 -24.29
N VAL A 185 9.27 7.13 -23.60
CA VAL A 185 9.23 7.42 -22.17
C VAL A 185 8.76 6.17 -21.45
N ARG A 186 9.51 5.73 -20.44
CA ARG A 186 9.08 4.59 -19.62
C ARG A 186 8.17 5.02 -18.49
N THR A 187 7.16 4.20 -18.30
CA THR A 187 6.14 4.37 -17.29
C THR A 187 5.99 3.05 -16.54
N VAL A 188 5.83 3.11 -15.23
CA VAL A 188 5.58 1.96 -14.38
C VAL A 188 4.21 2.14 -13.77
N VAL A 189 3.30 1.22 -14.06
CA VAL A 189 2.00 1.16 -13.40
C VAL A 189 2.16 0.29 -12.16
N LEU A 190 1.96 0.91 -11.01
CA LEU A 190 1.93 0.28 -9.70
C LEU A 190 0.48 0.01 -9.32
N ASN A 191 0.13 -1.25 -9.08
CA ASN A 191 -1.17 -1.62 -8.52
C ASN A 191 -0.96 -2.26 -7.14
N LEU A 192 -1.47 -1.60 -6.11
CA LEU A 192 -1.41 -2.05 -4.72
C LEU A 192 -2.82 -2.27 -4.19
N ARG A 193 -3.07 -3.44 -3.60
CA ARG A 193 -4.30 -3.77 -2.90
C ARG A 193 -4.01 -4.19 -1.47
N ALA A 194 -4.73 -3.64 -0.51
CA ALA A 194 -4.63 -4.01 0.89
C ALA A 194 -6.00 -4.05 1.58
N ALA A 195 -6.08 -4.79 2.68
CA ALA A 195 -7.27 -4.94 3.49
C ALA A 195 -6.93 -4.96 4.99
N THR A 196 -7.84 -4.43 5.82
CA THR A 196 -7.70 -4.49 7.29
C THR A 196 -7.91 -5.91 7.82
N HIS A 197 -7.28 -6.23 8.94
CA HIS A 197 -7.57 -7.45 9.69
C HIS A 197 -9.04 -7.57 10.09
N THR A 198 -9.59 -8.77 9.95
CA THR A 198 -10.82 -9.20 10.62
C THR A 198 -10.47 -10.05 11.83
N ARG A 199 -11.43 -10.17 12.75
CA ARG A 199 -11.32 -11.07 13.92
C ARG A 199 -11.33 -12.56 13.53
N SER A 200 -11.49 -12.90 12.25
CA SER A 200 -11.63 -14.27 11.78
C SER A 200 -11.28 -14.33 10.30
N THR A 201 -10.02 -14.67 9.99
CA THR A 201 -9.60 -15.72 9.03
C THR A 201 -8.10 -15.63 8.74
N ASP A 202 -7.49 -16.81 8.68
CA ASP A 202 -6.13 -17.15 8.29
C ASP A 202 -5.71 -16.50 6.94
N PRO A 203 -4.46 -15.97 6.83
CA PRO A 203 -3.95 -15.30 5.63
C PRO A 203 -3.88 -16.16 4.36
N SER A 204 -4.02 -17.49 4.45
CA SER A 204 -3.82 -18.42 3.33
C SER A 204 -5.05 -18.66 2.43
N ASN A 205 -6.24 -18.13 2.73
CA ASN A 205 -7.48 -18.52 2.03
C ASN A 205 -8.38 -17.37 1.58
N LEU A 206 -7.80 -16.21 1.25
CA LEU A 206 -8.56 -14.97 1.09
C LEU A 206 -8.56 -14.51 -0.38
N SER A 207 -9.60 -14.94 -1.09
CA SER A 207 -9.89 -14.56 -2.48
C SER A 207 -10.41 -13.11 -2.55
N ALA A 208 -10.52 -12.55 -3.76
CA ALA A 208 -11.08 -11.20 -3.99
C ALA A 208 -12.50 -10.98 -3.38
N ALA A 209 -13.17 -12.03 -2.91
CA ALA A 209 -14.46 -11.99 -2.24
C ALA A 209 -14.45 -11.31 -0.85
N ASP A 210 -13.32 -11.17 -0.15
CA ASP A 210 -13.33 -10.65 1.23
C ASP A 210 -13.66 -9.15 1.38
N CYS A 211 -13.58 -8.39 0.29
CA CYS A 211 -14.05 -7.01 0.26
C CYS A 211 -15.58 -6.88 0.29
N SER A 212 -16.32 -8.00 0.31
CA SER A 212 -17.76 -8.00 0.53
C SER A 212 -18.15 -8.05 2.01
N ASN A 213 -17.21 -8.31 2.93
CA ASN A 213 -17.50 -8.31 4.36
C ASN A 213 -17.53 -6.86 4.87
N ILE A 214 -18.62 -6.48 5.55
CA ILE A 214 -18.83 -5.12 6.06
C ILE A 214 -17.79 -4.70 7.12
N ASP A 215 -17.13 -5.66 7.76
CA ASP A 215 -16.08 -5.41 8.75
C ASP A 215 -14.67 -5.27 8.14
N VAL A 216 -14.52 -5.55 6.85
CA VAL A 216 -13.26 -5.42 6.12
C VAL A 216 -13.23 -4.09 5.37
N VAL A 217 -12.24 -3.26 5.67
CA VAL A 217 -11.94 -2.12 4.80
C VAL A 217 -10.91 -2.56 3.77
N CYS A 218 -11.33 -2.57 2.51
CA CYS A 218 -10.43 -2.78 1.37
C CYS A 218 -10.07 -1.46 0.71
N ARG A 219 -8.85 -1.41 0.16
CA ARG A 219 -8.38 -0.29 -0.64
C ARG A 219 -7.48 -0.78 -1.77
N GLN A 220 -7.60 -0.08 -2.88
CA GLN A 220 -6.71 -0.24 -4.03
C GLN A 220 -6.16 1.14 -4.38
N ILE A 221 -4.85 1.21 -4.60
CA ILE A 221 -4.18 2.37 -5.17
C ILE A 221 -3.53 1.92 -6.47
N GLU A 222 -3.81 2.67 -7.53
CA GLU A 222 -3.14 2.52 -8.81
C GLU A 222 -2.41 3.84 -9.11
N GLU A 223 -1.10 3.76 -9.29
CA GLU A 223 -0.29 4.92 -9.64
C GLU A 223 0.51 4.66 -10.90
N THR A 224 0.49 5.63 -11.81
CA THR A 224 1.26 5.62 -13.05
C THR A 224 2.50 6.50 -12.86
N ILE A 225 3.67 5.88 -12.83
CA ILE A 225 4.93 6.50 -12.47
C ILE A 225 5.79 6.65 -13.71
N ARG A 226 6.01 7.88 -14.17
CA ARG A 226 6.99 8.16 -15.22
C ARG A 226 8.40 8.12 -14.65
N VAL A 227 9.28 7.31 -15.22
CA VAL A 227 10.70 7.28 -14.85
C VAL A 227 11.40 8.52 -15.42
N ARG A 228 12.14 9.25 -14.58
CA ARG A 228 12.71 10.56 -14.93
C ARG A 228 14.20 10.73 -14.61
N ASN A 229 14.80 9.81 -13.86
CA ASN A 229 16.13 10.01 -13.28
C ASN A 229 16.21 11.30 -12.44
N ASP A 230 15.18 11.52 -11.62
CA ASP A 230 15.08 12.69 -10.74
C ASP A 230 16.32 12.74 -9.80
N PRO A 231 16.86 13.93 -9.48
CA PRO A 231 18.01 14.03 -8.57
C PRO A 231 17.67 13.54 -7.16
N VAL A 232 18.67 12.99 -6.51
CA VAL A 232 18.68 12.86 -5.05
C VAL A 232 18.95 14.26 -4.49
N LEU A 233 17.91 14.86 -3.90
CA LEU A 233 17.98 16.14 -3.18
C LEU A 233 18.50 15.92 -1.76
#